data_AF-A0A7J7K4Y6-F1
#
_entry.id   AF-A0A7J7K4Y6-F1
#
_cell.length_a   1.000
_cell.length_b   1.000
_cell.length_c   1.000
_cell.angle_alpha   90.00
_cell.angle_beta   90.00
_cell.angle_gamma   90.00
#
_symmetry.space_group_name_H-M   'P 1'
#
loop_
_entity.id
_entity.type
_entity.pdbx_description
1 polymer ?
#
loop_
_entity_poly.entity_id
_entity_poly.type
_entity_poly.pdbx_seq_one_letter_code
_entity_poly.pdbx_strand_id
1 'polypeptide(L)'
;MSKLADDFFGGIGKKLQRYLILKSWWSTNYVTDWWEEYVYLRGRSPIMVNSNYYGLDVIFVHPTHIQAARAGNMVYAFLKFREQIEHETLEPLLVNKTVPLDSVQYERLFNTTRIPGVETDILEHINGVTHIAVLSKGRYYKVYTHVTDDSFNPETLKGPLSRLSRKAAFVLVLDDVDYNFSAEDQDALSDFAKAMLHGNCYNRWFDKSFTLVISANGRVGFNAEHSWADAPIIAQAWEIT
;
A
#
# COMPACT_ATOMS: atom_id res chain seq x y z
N MET A 1 31.60 23.31 3.35
CA MET A 1 31.15 22.16 2.53
C MET A 1 32.32 21.54 1.78
N SER A 2 33.04 22.24 0.89
CA SER A 2 34.20 21.67 0.14
C SER A 2 35.25 21.03 1.05
N LYS A 3 35.77 21.74 2.05
CA LYS A 3 36.76 21.16 2.99
C LYS A 3 36.30 19.85 3.65
N LEU A 4 35.04 19.77 4.09
CA LEU A 4 34.50 18.55 4.71
C LEU A 4 34.38 17.39 3.71
N ALA A 5 34.01 17.68 2.46
CA ALA A 5 33.98 16.67 1.41
C ALA A 5 35.38 16.17 1.06
N ASP A 6 36.37 17.07 1.01
CA ASP A 6 37.77 16.74 0.76
C ASP A 6 38.36 15.91 1.90
N ASP A 7 38.06 16.25 3.16
CA ASP A 7 38.47 15.49 4.34
C ASP A 7 37.81 14.09 4.35
N PHE A 8 36.52 13.99 4.00
CA PHE A 8 35.81 12.71 3.91
C PHE A 8 36.38 11.84 2.78
N PHE A 9 36.56 12.40 1.58
CA PHE A 9 37.13 11.72 0.43
C PHE A 9 38.58 11.30 0.69
N GLY A 10 39.36 12.15 1.34
CA GLY A 10 40.75 11.89 1.69
C GLY A 10 40.92 10.82 2.78
N GLY A 11 40.00 10.79 3.74
CA GLY A 11 40.03 9.95 4.95
C GLY A 11 39.07 8.76 4.91
N ILE A 12 38.07 8.78 5.79
CA ILE A 12 37.20 7.62 6.08
C ILE A 12 36.36 7.16 4.89
N GLY A 13 36.01 8.07 3.97
CA GLY A 13 35.20 7.78 2.79
C GLY A 13 35.79 6.69 1.90
N LYS A 14 37.13 6.64 1.75
CA LYS A 14 37.82 5.56 1.00
C LYS A 14 37.56 4.18 1.61
N LYS A 15 37.55 4.09 2.94
CA LYS A 15 37.30 2.83 3.66
C LYS A 15 35.85 2.40 3.50
N LEU A 16 34.91 3.33 3.67
CA LEU A 16 33.48 3.07 3.50
C LEU A 16 33.15 2.66 2.05
N GLN A 17 33.72 3.34 1.05
CA GLN A 17 33.54 2.99 -0.35
C GLN A 17 34.02 1.58 -0.68
N ARG A 18 35.16 1.14 -0.11
CA ARG A 18 35.63 -0.24 -0.26
C ARG A 18 34.64 -1.24 0.32
N TYR A 19 34.02 -0.94 1.46
CA TYR A 19 32.99 -1.81 2.05
C TYR A 19 31.72 -1.87 1.18
N LEU A 20 31.30 -0.76 0.58
CA LEU A 20 30.17 -0.75 -0.36
C LEU A 20 30.45 -1.61 -1.60
N ILE A 21 31.65 -1.51 -2.17
CA ILE A 21 32.07 -2.34 -3.32
C ILE A 21 32.10 -3.82 -2.92
N LEU A 22 32.59 -4.15 -1.72
CA LEU A 22 32.55 -5.53 -1.24
C LEU A 22 31.11 -6.00 -1.07
N LYS A 23 30.21 -5.21 -0.47
CA LYS A 23 28.79 -5.57 -0.33
C LYS A 23 28.14 -5.83 -1.68
N SER A 24 28.45 -5.02 -2.70
CA SER A 24 27.86 -5.19 -4.04
C SER A 24 28.27 -6.49 -4.72
N TRP A 25 29.29 -7.21 -4.26
CA TRP A 25 29.66 -8.53 -4.80
C TRP A 25 28.76 -9.67 -4.30
N TRP A 26 28.04 -9.48 -3.19
CA TRP A 26 27.23 -10.52 -2.54
C TRP A 26 25.74 -10.14 -2.42
N SER A 27 25.34 -9.00 -3.00
CA SER A 27 23.98 -8.46 -2.91
C SER A 27 23.45 -8.22 -4.32
N THR A 28 22.22 -8.64 -4.61
CA THR A 28 21.53 -8.34 -5.88
C THR A 28 21.35 -6.84 -6.08
N ASN A 29 21.09 -6.13 -4.98
CA ASN A 29 21.14 -4.69 -4.88
C ASN A 29 21.80 -4.33 -3.55
N TYR A 30 22.86 -3.52 -3.56
CA TYR A 30 23.63 -3.20 -2.35
C TYR A 30 22.92 -2.21 -1.41
N VAL A 31 21.79 -1.63 -1.82
CA VAL A 31 21.04 -0.59 -1.09
C VAL A 31 19.74 -1.11 -0.48
N THR A 32 19.05 -2.06 -1.13
CA THR A 32 17.66 -2.44 -0.80
C THR A 32 17.43 -2.81 0.66
N ASP A 33 18.23 -3.70 1.23
CA ASP A 33 18.12 -4.15 2.62
C ASP A 33 18.26 -2.98 3.62
N TRP A 34 19.25 -2.12 3.41
CA TRP A 34 19.45 -0.95 4.25
C TRP A 34 18.40 0.13 4.03
N TRP A 35 17.92 0.30 2.80
CA TRP A 35 16.86 1.24 2.48
C TRP A 35 15.57 0.88 3.21
N GLU A 36 15.08 -0.35 3.05
CA GLU A 36 13.88 -0.84 3.73
C GLU A 36 14.03 -0.73 5.25
N GLU A 37 15.15 -1.21 5.79
CA GLU A 37 15.37 -1.25 7.24
C GLU A 37 15.50 0.14 7.86
N TYR A 38 16.43 0.97 7.36
CA TYR A 38 16.82 2.22 8.03
C TYR A 38 15.96 3.42 7.64
N VAL A 39 15.37 3.43 6.43
CA VAL A 39 14.50 4.54 6.02
C VAL A 39 13.09 4.36 6.55
N TYR A 40 12.58 3.12 6.56
CA TYR A 40 11.18 2.87 6.92
C TYR A 40 11.00 2.06 8.19
N LEU A 41 11.59 0.86 8.28
CA LEU A 41 11.22 -0.11 9.29
C LEU A 41 11.79 0.18 10.68
N ARG A 42 12.88 0.94 10.80
CA ARG A 42 13.40 1.44 12.09
C ARG A 42 12.80 2.78 12.52
N GLY A 43 12.16 3.51 11.61
CA GLY A 43 11.46 4.74 11.95
C GLY A 43 10.40 4.47 13.02
N ARG A 44 10.42 5.23 14.12
CA ARG A 44 9.47 5.09 15.25
C ARG A 44 8.35 6.14 15.25
N SER A 45 8.38 7.08 14.30
CA SER A 45 7.30 8.06 14.11
C SER A 45 6.04 7.38 13.59
N PRO A 46 4.83 7.85 13.93
CA PRO A 46 3.58 7.30 13.40
C PRO A 46 3.56 7.36 11.88
N ILE A 47 3.29 6.23 11.22
CA ILE A 47 3.39 6.12 9.75
C ILE A 47 2.25 6.84 9.02
N MET A 48 1.07 6.96 9.63
CA MET A 48 -0.16 7.53 9.04
C MET A 48 0.03 8.84 8.26
N VAL A 49 0.81 9.80 8.80
CA VAL A 49 1.08 11.10 8.13
C VAL A 49 2.54 11.24 7.74
N ASN A 50 3.46 10.64 8.51
CA ASN A 50 4.89 10.86 8.34
C ASN A 50 5.52 9.92 7.31
N SER A 51 4.80 8.92 6.81
CA SER A 51 5.33 7.93 5.87
C SER A 51 4.32 7.47 4.83
N ASN A 52 3.11 7.07 5.25
CA ASN A 52 2.06 6.61 4.34
C ASN A 52 1.70 7.73 3.36
N TYR A 53 1.37 7.33 2.15
CA TYR A 53 0.89 8.23 1.11
C TYR A 53 -0.54 7.83 0.70
N TYR A 54 -1.19 8.70 -0.06
CA TYR A 54 -2.57 8.51 -0.48
C TYR A 54 -2.73 8.87 -1.95
N GLY A 55 -3.83 8.39 -2.53
CA GLY A 55 -4.28 8.81 -3.84
C GLY A 55 -5.78 9.03 -3.87
N LEU A 56 -6.20 9.85 -4.82
CA LEU A 56 -7.58 10.19 -5.07
C LEU A 56 -7.98 9.67 -6.46
N ASP A 57 -9.21 9.22 -6.57
CA ASP A 57 -9.83 8.88 -7.85
C ASP A 57 -10.07 10.14 -8.70
N VAL A 58 -10.55 9.97 -9.93
CA VAL A 58 -10.89 11.05 -10.87
C VAL A 58 -11.85 12.07 -10.25
N ILE A 59 -11.31 13.15 -9.68
CA ILE A 59 -12.09 14.15 -8.94
C ILE A 59 -13.15 14.85 -9.79
N PHE A 60 -12.94 14.93 -11.11
CA PHE A 60 -13.85 15.57 -12.06
C PHE A 60 -15.00 14.68 -12.53
N VAL A 61 -14.96 13.36 -12.26
CA VAL A 61 -16.00 12.41 -12.69
C VAL A 61 -16.60 11.75 -11.46
N HIS A 62 -17.93 11.58 -11.49
CA HIS A 62 -18.65 10.90 -10.41
C HIS A 62 -19.39 9.68 -10.98
N PRO A 63 -18.73 8.51 -11.07
CA PRO A 63 -19.25 7.36 -11.83
C PRO A 63 -20.58 6.81 -11.29
N THR A 64 -20.76 6.84 -9.98
CA THR A 64 -21.99 6.43 -9.31
C THR A 64 -22.07 7.02 -7.91
N HIS A 65 -23.28 7.32 -7.46
CA HIS A 65 -23.56 7.72 -6.08
C HIS A 65 -23.80 6.53 -5.14
N ILE A 66 -23.76 5.29 -5.66
CA ILE A 66 -24.06 4.08 -4.90
C ILE A 66 -22.74 3.49 -4.38
N GLN A 67 -22.43 3.72 -3.11
CA GLN A 67 -21.21 3.22 -2.45
C GLN A 67 -20.96 1.72 -2.71
N ALA A 68 -21.98 0.88 -2.54
CA ALA A 68 -21.85 -0.57 -2.73
C ALA A 68 -21.49 -0.96 -4.18
N ALA A 69 -22.07 -0.27 -5.17
CA ALA A 69 -21.77 -0.51 -6.57
C ALA A 69 -20.32 -0.10 -6.90
N ARG A 70 -19.87 1.06 -6.40
CA ARG A 70 -18.49 1.49 -6.56
C ARG A 70 -17.52 0.53 -5.88
N ALA A 71 -17.79 0.14 -4.64
CA ALA A 71 -16.97 -0.80 -3.89
C ALA A 71 -16.83 -2.15 -4.62
N GLY A 72 -17.94 -2.70 -5.14
CA GLY A 72 -17.92 -3.95 -5.90
C GLY A 72 -17.03 -3.86 -7.15
N ASN A 73 -17.16 -2.79 -7.94
CA ASN A 73 -16.35 -2.60 -9.15
C ASN A 73 -14.86 -2.42 -8.84
N MET A 74 -14.51 -1.60 -7.84
CA MET A 74 -13.11 -1.40 -7.46
C MET A 74 -12.48 -2.68 -6.92
N VAL A 75 -13.19 -3.41 -6.03
CA VAL A 75 -12.71 -4.70 -5.53
C VAL A 75 -12.49 -5.68 -6.68
N TYR A 76 -13.44 -5.79 -7.60
CA TYR A 76 -13.31 -6.64 -8.78
C TYR A 76 -12.08 -6.27 -9.61
N ALA A 77 -11.89 -4.99 -9.91
CA ALA A 77 -10.78 -4.50 -10.70
C ALA A 77 -9.42 -4.78 -10.04
N PHE A 78 -9.27 -4.50 -8.74
CA PHE A 78 -8.05 -4.83 -7.99
C PHE A 78 -7.77 -6.34 -7.95
N LEU A 79 -8.81 -7.18 -7.86
CA LEU A 79 -8.64 -8.63 -7.94
C LEU A 79 -8.23 -9.10 -9.34
N LYS A 80 -8.70 -8.43 -10.40
CA LYS A 80 -8.21 -8.69 -11.77
C LYS A 80 -6.75 -8.28 -11.95
N PHE A 81 -6.35 -7.15 -11.37
CA PHE A 81 -4.94 -6.76 -11.37
C PHE A 81 -4.06 -7.75 -10.59
N ARG A 82 -4.55 -8.23 -9.44
CA ARG A 82 -3.90 -9.30 -8.67
C ARG A 82 -3.74 -10.59 -9.48
N GLU A 83 -4.79 -11.01 -10.19
CA GLU A 83 -4.78 -12.20 -11.06
C GLU A 83 -3.71 -12.05 -12.16
N GLN A 84 -3.54 -10.85 -12.73
CA GLN A 84 -2.49 -10.60 -13.72
C GLN A 84 -1.08 -10.74 -13.15
N ILE A 85 -0.84 -10.28 -11.92
CA ILE A 85 0.44 -10.46 -11.21
C ILE A 85 0.67 -11.95 -10.92
N GLU A 86 -0.30 -12.64 -10.34
CA GLU A 86 -0.18 -14.05 -9.93
C GLU A 86 0.01 -15.01 -11.11
N HIS A 87 -0.55 -14.68 -12.27
CA HIS A 87 -0.35 -15.44 -13.50
C HIS A 87 0.80 -14.93 -14.37
N GLU A 88 1.57 -13.95 -13.91
CA GLU A 88 2.69 -13.35 -14.65
C GLU A 88 2.28 -12.85 -16.06
N THR A 89 1.06 -12.31 -16.17
CA THR A 89 0.49 -11.78 -17.42
C THR A 89 0.43 -10.25 -17.45
N LEU A 90 0.85 -9.59 -16.37
CA LEU A 90 0.98 -8.14 -16.33
C LEU A 90 2.11 -7.68 -17.26
N GLU A 91 1.79 -6.79 -18.19
CA GLU A 91 2.78 -6.24 -19.12
C GLU A 91 3.88 -5.46 -18.38
N PRO A 92 5.17 -5.69 -18.67
CA PRO A 92 6.27 -5.00 -18.02
C PRO A 92 6.22 -3.48 -18.23
N LEU A 93 6.53 -2.73 -17.18
CA LEU A 93 6.70 -1.29 -17.29
C LEU A 93 8.02 -0.98 -18.01
N LEU A 94 7.96 -0.23 -19.10
CA LEU A 94 9.12 0.06 -19.95
C LEU A 94 9.49 1.55 -19.93
N VAL A 95 10.75 1.87 -19.65
CA VAL A 95 11.32 3.21 -19.89
C VAL A 95 11.45 3.40 -21.40
N ASN A 96 10.85 4.49 -21.90
CA ASN A 96 10.82 4.84 -23.33
C ASN A 96 10.35 3.69 -24.24
N LYS A 97 9.46 2.81 -23.74
CA LYS A 97 8.97 1.62 -24.46
C LYS A 97 10.05 0.60 -24.85
N THR A 98 11.22 0.65 -24.20
CA THR A 98 12.38 -0.18 -24.61
C THR A 98 13.04 -0.90 -23.44
N VAL A 99 13.27 -0.24 -22.31
CA VAL A 99 14.03 -0.84 -21.20
C VAL A 99 13.07 -1.24 -20.08
N PRO A 100 12.97 -2.53 -19.71
CA PRO A 100 12.09 -2.95 -18.64
C PRO A 100 12.58 -2.44 -17.28
N LEU A 101 11.64 -2.04 -16.45
CA LEU A 101 11.85 -1.74 -15.04
C LEU A 101 11.68 -3.00 -14.19
N ASP A 102 12.29 -2.97 -13.01
CA ASP A 102 12.15 -4.03 -12.02
C ASP A 102 10.69 -4.17 -11.56
N SER A 103 10.24 -5.42 -11.40
CA SER A 103 8.86 -5.78 -11.06
C SER A 103 8.70 -6.35 -9.66
N VAL A 104 9.77 -6.47 -8.87
CA VAL A 104 9.73 -7.16 -7.56
C VAL A 104 8.73 -6.53 -6.59
N GLN A 105 8.47 -5.23 -6.71
CA GLN A 105 7.58 -4.51 -5.81
C GLN A 105 6.09 -4.88 -6.04
N TYR A 106 5.71 -5.33 -7.24
CA TYR A 106 4.31 -5.75 -7.52
C TYR A 106 3.91 -6.96 -6.68
N GLU A 107 4.84 -7.88 -6.39
CA GLU A 107 4.58 -9.05 -5.55
C GLU A 107 4.08 -8.65 -4.16
N ARG A 108 4.52 -7.48 -3.66
CA ARG A 108 4.20 -7.01 -2.31
C ARG A 108 2.94 -6.15 -2.25
N LEU A 109 2.30 -5.81 -3.38
CA LEU A 109 1.09 -4.98 -3.39
C LEU A 109 -0.06 -5.64 -2.64
N PHE A 110 -0.26 -6.94 -2.84
CA PHE A 110 -1.28 -7.72 -2.16
C PHE A 110 -0.66 -8.58 -1.06
N ASN A 111 -1.49 -9.00 -0.10
CA ASN A 111 -1.14 -9.95 0.95
C ASN A 111 0.02 -9.52 1.86
N THR A 112 0.37 -8.24 1.87
CA THR A 112 1.48 -7.69 2.65
C THR A 112 0.97 -6.81 3.79
N THR A 113 1.62 -6.89 4.94
CA THR A 113 1.34 -6.04 6.11
C THR A 113 2.60 -5.80 6.92
N ARG A 114 2.79 -4.56 7.36
CA ARG A 114 3.82 -4.18 8.32
C ARG A 114 3.45 -4.64 9.72
N ILE A 115 4.36 -5.31 10.40
CA ILE A 115 4.18 -5.83 11.76
C ILE A 115 5.04 -4.98 12.69
N PRO A 116 4.45 -4.27 13.66
CA PRO A 116 5.22 -3.44 14.58
C PRO A 116 6.12 -4.30 15.45
N GLY A 117 7.40 -3.94 15.52
CA GLY A 117 8.36 -4.46 16.47
C GLY A 117 8.81 -3.38 17.45
N VAL A 118 9.52 -3.79 18.52
CA VAL A 118 10.00 -2.84 19.54
C VAL A 118 11.02 -1.89 18.92
N GLU A 119 12.02 -2.43 18.25
CA GLU A 119 13.11 -1.66 17.63
C GLU A 119 12.94 -1.49 16.12
N THR A 120 12.53 -2.58 15.46
CA THR A 120 12.40 -2.66 14.01
C THR A 120 11.11 -3.38 13.66
N ASP A 121 10.33 -2.81 12.75
CA ASP A 121 9.14 -3.46 12.20
C ASP A 121 9.51 -4.46 11.11
N ILE A 122 8.57 -5.34 10.75
CA ILE A 122 8.81 -6.37 9.73
C ILE A 122 7.71 -6.29 8.69
N LEU A 123 8.07 -6.31 7.41
CA LEU A 123 7.12 -6.58 6.34
C LEU A 123 6.82 -8.08 6.29
N GLU A 124 5.57 -8.45 6.56
CA GLU A 124 5.10 -9.81 6.36
C GLU A 124 4.30 -9.90 5.07
N HIS A 125 4.75 -10.77 4.16
CA HIS A 125 4.03 -11.16 2.96
C HIS A 125 3.52 -12.59 3.11
N ILE A 126 2.23 -12.82 2.84
CA ILE A 126 1.57 -14.11 3.08
C ILE A 126 1.03 -14.68 1.76
N ASN A 127 1.49 -15.89 1.41
CA ASN A 127 0.99 -16.59 0.24
C ASN A 127 -0.38 -17.25 0.49
N GLY A 128 -1.16 -17.46 -0.58
CA GLY A 128 -2.41 -18.24 -0.53
C GLY A 128 -3.60 -17.54 0.14
N VAL A 129 -3.59 -16.21 0.22
CA VAL A 129 -4.69 -15.44 0.82
C VAL A 129 -5.90 -15.37 -0.12
N THR A 130 -7.07 -15.79 0.38
CA THR A 130 -8.32 -15.92 -0.40
C THR A 130 -9.43 -14.94 0.01
N HIS A 131 -9.11 -13.92 0.80
CA HIS A 131 -10.09 -12.98 1.32
C HIS A 131 -9.55 -11.56 1.43
N ILE A 132 -10.46 -10.59 1.46
CA ILE A 132 -10.21 -9.22 1.88
C ILE A 132 -10.78 -8.97 3.28
N ALA A 133 -10.31 -7.93 3.93
CA ALA A 133 -10.91 -7.40 5.15
C ALA A 133 -11.70 -6.14 4.79
N VAL A 134 -12.97 -6.08 5.24
CA VAL A 134 -13.81 -4.89 5.06
C VAL A 134 -14.00 -4.23 6.42
N LEU A 135 -13.72 -2.93 6.50
CA LEU A 135 -13.93 -2.10 7.68
C LEU A 135 -15.11 -1.17 7.42
N SER A 136 -16.15 -1.27 8.25
CA SER A 136 -17.32 -0.39 8.18
C SER A 136 -17.82 -0.08 9.57
N LYS A 137 -18.01 1.20 9.89
CA LYS A 137 -18.51 1.67 11.20
C LYS A 137 -17.77 1.04 12.39
N GLY A 138 -16.44 0.97 12.30
CA GLY A 138 -15.56 0.39 13.32
C GLY A 138 -15.58 -1.14 13.44
N ARG A 139 -16.21 -1.85 12.51
CA ARG A 139 -16.31 -3.32 12.50
C ARG A 139 -15.57 -3.92 11.32
N TYR A 140 -14.84 -5.00 11.59
CA TYR A 140 -14.14 -5.78 10.56
C TYR A 140 -14.99 -6.96 10.11
N TYR A 141 -14.98 -7.20 8.80
CA TYR A 141 -15.64 -8.31 8.14
C TYR A 141 -14.65 -9.05 7.25
N LYS A 142 -14.76 -10.38 7.22
CA LYS A 142 -14.04 -11.23 6.27
C LYS A 142 -14.89 -11.40 5.02
N VAL A 143 -14.36 -11.08 3.85
CA VAL A 143 -15.06 -11.33 2.57
C VAL A 143 -14.16 -12.16 1.68
N TYR A 144 -14.61 -13.37 1.33
CA TYR A 144 -13.88 -14.25 0.42
C TYR A 144 -13.96 -13.71 -1.01
N THR A 145 -12.85 -13.77 -1.73
CA THR A 145 -12.71 -13.23 -3.09
C THR A 145 -13.01 -14.27 -4.18
N HIS A 146 -13.03 -15.55 -3.80
CA HIS A 146 -13.39 -16.67 -4.66
C HIS A 146 -14.59 -17.39 -4.05
N VAL A 147 -15.51 -17.85 -4.90
CA VAL A 147 -16.50 -18.85 -4.49
C VAL A 147 -15.71 -20.14 -4.25
N THR A 148 -15.50 -20.48 -2.99
CA THR A 148 -14.97 -21.78 -2.62
C THR A 148 -16.18 -22.68 -2.36
N ASP A 149 -16.24 -23.84 -3.01
CA ASP A 149 -17.22 -24.90 -2.69
C ASP A 149 -17.03 -25.44 -1.26
N ASP A 150 -15.92 -25.07 -0.61
CA ASP A 150 -15.64 -25.41 0.78
C ASP A 150 -16.48 -24.57 1.74
N SER A 151 -17.30 -25.29 2.52
CA SER A 151 -18.13 -24.77 3.59
C SER A 151 -17.38 -23.74 4.45
N PHE A 152 -17.93 -22.54 4.54
CA PHE A 152 -17.54 -21.51 5.50
C PHE A 152 -17.32 -22.12 6.89
N ASN A 153 -16.06 -22.27 7.32
CA ASN A 153 -15.75 -22.76 8.67
C ASN A 153 -15.70 -21.57 9.66
N PRO A 154 -16.68 -21.42 10.56
CA PRO A 154 -16.72 -20.32 11.52
C PRO A 154 -15.54 -20.34 12.50
N GLU A 155 -14.85 -21.48 12.67
CA GLU A 155 -13.66 -21.57 13.52
C GLU A 155 -12.48 -20.76 12.99
N THR A 156 -12.41 -20.49 11.68
CA THR A 156 -11.38 -19.60 11.10
C THR A 156 -11.58 -18.12 11.46
N LEU A 157 -12.74 -17.76 12.03
CA LEU A 157 -13.02 -16.45 12.61
C LEU A 157 -12.63 -16.36 14.10
N LYS A 158 -12.23 -17.48 14.74
CA LYS A 158 -11.78 -17.49 16.14
C LYS A 158 -10.36 -16.95 16.23
N GLY A 159 -10.23 -15.63 16.23
CA GLY A 159 -8.97 -14.93 16.46
C GLY A 159 -9.20 -13.43 16.67
N PRO A 160 -8.22 -12.70 17.24
CA PRO A 160 -8.29 -11.24 17.33
C PRO A 160 -8.54 -10.62 15.95
N LEU A 161 -9.39 -9.59 15.86
CA LEU A 161 -9.73 -8.90 14.59
C LEU A 161 -8.48 -8.37 13.85
N SER A 162 -7.41 -8.07 14.59
CA SER A 162 -6.10 -7.70 14.02
C SER A 162 -5.45 -8.80 13.18
N ARG A 163 -5.75 -10.08 13.45
CA ARG A 163 -5.29 -11.20 12.61
C ARG A 163 -6.02 -11.25 11.28
N LEU A 164 -7.23 -10.73 11.20
CA LEU A 164 -8.04 -10.72 9.99
C LEU A 164 -7.48 -9.73 8.96
N SER A 165 -7.31 -8.47 9.36
CA SER A 165 -6.74 -7.43 8.50
C SER A 165 -5.31 -7.76 8.05
N ARG A 166 -4.48 -8.25 8.98
CA ARG A 166 -3.11 -8.72 8.68
C ARG A 166 -3.10 -9.80 7.60
N LYS A 167 -4.02 -10.78 7.65
CA LYS A 167 -4.07 -11.91 6.72
C LYS A 167 -4.95 -11.71 5.49
N ALA A 168 -5.48 -10.51 5.26
CA ALA A 168 -6.28 -10.18 4.08
C ALA A 168 -5.40 -9.84 2.86
N ALA A 169 -5.95 -9.87 1.64
CA ALA A 169 -5.23 -9.45 0.45
C ALA A 169 -4.98 -7.94 0.43
N PHE A 170 -6.02 -7.18 0.81
CA PHE A 170 -5.99 -5.75 1.08
C PHE A 170 -7.15 -5.41 2.02
N VAL A 171 -7.21 -4.16 2.49
CA VAL A 171 -8.31 -3.67 3.33
C VAL A 171 -9.21 -2.76 2.50
N LEU A 172 -10.51 -3.00 2.55
CA LEU A 172 -11.55 -2.11 2.02
C LEU A 172 -12.20 -1.35 3.17
N VAL A 173 -12.39 -0.06 3.03
CA VAL A 173 -13.14 0.77 3.97
C VAL A 173 -14.40 1.30 3.30
N LEU A 174 -15.53 1.11 3.96
CA LEU A 174 -16.79 1.76 3.63
C LEU A 174 -16.98 2.93 4.60
N ASP A 175 -16.60 4.13 4.14
CA ASP A 175 -16.69 5.37 4.89
C ASP A 175 -18.13 5.90 4.88
N ASP A 176 -18.56 6.53 5.96
CA ASP A 176 -19.90 7.12 6.09
C ASP A 176 -19.93 8.62 5.78
N VAL A 177 -18.79 9.18 5.41
CA VAL A 177 -18.64 10.59 5.03
C VAL A 177 -18.72 10.74 3.51
N ASP A 178 -19.41 11.78 3.07
CA ASP A 178 -19.45 12.21 1.67
C ASP A 178 -18.29 13.15 1.39
N TYR A 179 -17.31 12.70 0.61
CA TYR A 179 -16.24 13.55 0.13
C TYR A 179 -16.55 14.08 -1.26
N ASN A 180 -16.12 15.29 -1.58
CA ASN A 180 -16.36 15.88 -2.89
C ASN A 180 -15.26 16.85 -3.30
N PHE A 181 -15.30 17.22 -4.57
CA PHE A 181 -14.54 18.33 -5.13
C PHE A 181 -15.53 19.39 -5.62
N SER A 182 -15.26 20.65 -5.29
CA SER A 182 -15.95 21.80 -5.85
C SER A 182 -14.91 22.83 -6.28
N ALA A 183 -15.08 23.43 -7.45
CA ALA A 183 -14.21 24.52 -7.89
C ALA A 183 -14.44 25.80 -7.06
N GLU A 184 -15.60 25.92 -6.42
CA GLU A 184 -16.01 27.06 -5.60
C GLU A 184 -15.54 26.93 -4.15
N ASP A 185 -15.29 25.69 -3.70
CA ASP A 185 -14.81 25.37 -2.35
C ASP A 185 -13.45 24.66 -2.43
N GLN A 186 -12.39 25.45 -2.22
CA GLN A 186 -11.01 24.96 -2.26
C GLN A 186 -10.68 24.05 -1.07
N ASP A 187 -11.43 24.14 0.04
CA ASP A 187 -11.21 23.33 1.22
C ASP A 187 -11.75 21.90 1.04
N ALA A 188 -12.79 21.72 0.22
CA ALA A 188 -13.38 20.41 -0.07
C ALA A 188 -12.34 19.38 -0.57
N LEU A 189 -11.45 19.78 -1.50
CA LEU A 189 -10.39 18.90 -1.99
C LEU A 189 -9.34 18.61 -0.91
N SER A 190 -8.97 19.64 -0.15
CA SER A 190 -8.01 19.52 0.94
C SER A 190 -8.52 18.58 2.03
N ASP A 191 -9.81 18.64 2.35
CA ASP A 191 -10.43 17.78 3.34
C ASP A 191 -10.60 16.34 2.83
N PHE A 192 -10.91 16.16 1.55
CA PHE A 192 -10.89 14.84 0.94
C PHE A 192 -9.48 14.22 0.96
N ALA A 193 -8.45 14.99 0.62
CA ALA A 193 -7.06 14.58 0.70
C ALA A 193 -6.64 14.18 2.13
N LYS A 194 -6.92 15.02 3.13
CA LYS A 194 -6.68 14.72 4.55
C LYS A 194 -7.38 13.43 4.98
N ALA A 195 -8.62 13.23 4.54
CA ALA A 195 -9.38 12.03 4.85
C ALA A 195 -8.77 10.75 4.24
N MET A 196 -8.14 10.83 3.07
CA MET A 196 -7.41 9.67 2.51
C MET A 196 -6.04 9.47 3.18
N LEU A 197 -5.41 10.54 3.66
CA LEU A 197 -4.14 10.45 4.37
C LEU A 197 -4.30 9.84 5.78
N HIS A 198 -5.22 10.37 6.60
CA HIS A 198 -5.34 9.98 8.01
C HIS A 198 -6.73 9.54 8.45
N GLY A 199 -7.77 9.78 7.64
CA GLY A 199 -9.15 9.45 8.00
C GLY A 199 -9.54 10.01 9.37
N ASN A 200 -10.29 9.23 10.15
CA ASN A 200 -10.68 9.57 11.53
C ASN A 200 -9.99 8.68 12.58
N CYS A 201 -8.92 7.98 12.20
CA CYS A 201 -8.18 7.01 13.02
C CYS A 201 -8.95 5.75 13.48
N TYR A 202 -10.25 5.62 13.21
CA TYR A 202 -11.04 4.42 13.54
C TYR A 202 -11.47 3.61 12.32
N ASN A 203 -11.18 4.12 11.12
CA ASN A 203 -11.65 3.58 9.85
C ASN A 203 -10.50 3.26 8.88
N ARG A 204 -9.28 3.00 9.35
CA ARG A 204 -8.13 2.64 8.51
C ARG A 204 -7.28 1.57 9.17
N TRP A 205 -6.60 0.76 8.36
CA TRP A 205 -5.52 -0.12 8.80
C TRP A 205 -4.22 0.32 8.11
N PHE A 206 -3.50 1.24 8.75
CA PHE A 206 -2.33 1.91 8.14
C PHE A 206 -1.14 0.99 7.87
N ASP A 207 -1.09 -0.17 8.52
CA ASP A 207 -0.02 -1.15 8.33
C ASP A 207 -0.23 -2.05 7.10
N LYS A 208 -1.40 -2.00 6.45
CA LYS A 208 -1.67 -2.82 5.25
C LYS A 208 -0.92 -2.19 4.09
N SER A 209 -0.40 -3.00 3.16
CA SER A 209 0.20 -2.50 1.92
C SER A 209 -0.62 -1.37 1.31
N PHE A 210 -1.94 -1.58 1.19
CA PHE A 210 -2.87 -0.50 0.95
C PHE A 210 -4.26 -0.74 1.57
N THR A 211 -4.95 0.35 1.84
CA THR A 211 -6.35 0.43 2.23
C THR A 211 -7.11 1.21 1.15
N LEU A 212 -8.04 0.53 0.47
CA LEU A 212 -8.98 1.15 -0.45
C LEU A 212 -10.15 1.77 0.33
N VAL A 213 -10.52 3.00 0.02
CA VAL A 213 -11.56 3.75 0.75
C VAL A 213 -12.67 4.16 -0.21
N ILE A 214 -13.91 3.79 0.11
CA ILE A 214 -15.11 4.17 -0.63
C ILE A 214 -16.00 5.00 0.29
N SER A 215 -16.17 6.27 -0.04
CA SER A 215 -17.06 7.21 0.65
C SER A 215 -18.55 6.87 0.47
N ALA A 216 -19.41 7.47 1.28
CA ALA A 216 -20.86 7.19 1.25
C ALA A 216 -21.51 7.57 -0.10
N ASN A 217 -21.02 8.63 -0.75
CA ASN A 217 -21.43 9.03 -2.09
C ASN A 217 -20.67 8.31 -3.21
N GLY A 218 -19.81 7.31 -2.93
CA GLY A 218 -19.12 6.55 -3.98
C GLY A 218 -17.87 7.21 -4.57
N ARG A 219 -17.35 8.32 -4.03
CA ARG A 219 -15.95 8.72 -4.27
C ARG A 219 -14.99 7.67 -3.69
N VAL A 220 -13.84 7.54 -4.35
CA VAL A 220 -12.83 6.53 -4.03
C VAL A 220 -11.48 7.21 -3.80
N GLY A 221 -10.70 6.64 -2.90
CA GLY A 221 -9.28 6.94 -2.75
C GLY A 221 -8.60 5.77 -2.07
N PHE A 222 -7.31 5.92 -1.80
CA PHE A 222 -6.55 4.90 -1.08
C PHE A 222 -5.55 5.53 -0.12
N ASN A 223 -5.14 4.73 0.86
CA ASN A 223 -3.96 4.97 1.69
C ASN A 223 -2.99 3.80 1.50
N ALA A 224 -1.69 4.06 1.37
CA ALA A 224 -0.68 3.04 1.18
C ALA A 224 0.44 3.18 2.21
N GLU A 225 0.83 2.05 2.81
CA GLU A 225 2.06 1.94 3.60
C GLU A 225 3.26 2.06 2.66
N HIS A 226 4.34 2.72 3.06
CA HIS A 226 5.40 3.09 2.10
C HIS A 226 6.58 2.10 2.07
N SER A 227 6.76 1.28 3.10
CA SER A 227 7.98 0.45 3.20
C SER A 227 8.05 -0.69 2.19
N TRP A 228 6.91 -1.13 1.63
CA TRP A 228 6.87 -2.28 0.71
C TRP A 228 7.13 -1.93 -0.77
N ALA A 229 6.87 -0.69 -1.19
CA ALA A 229 7.06 -0.21 -2.56
C ALA A 229 7.08 1.31 -2.70
N ASP A 230 7.50 1.75 -3.86
CA ASP A 230 7.37 3.12 -4.34
C ASP A 230 5.99 3.38 -4.96
N ALA A 231 5.58 4.65 -4.97
CA ALA A 231 4.27 5.08 -5.45
C ALA A 231 3.88 4.61 -6.88
N PRO A 232 4.79 4.49 -7.87
CA PRO A 232 4.42 4.04 -9.22
C PRO A 232 3.71 2.68 -9.28
N ILE A 233 3.99 1.78 -8.34
CA ILE A 233 3.41 0.43 -8.32
C ILE A 233 1.90 0.48 -8.09
N ILE A 234 1.48 1.20 -7.04
CA ILE A 234 0.05 1.38 -6.78
C ILE A 234 -0.59 2.36 -7.77
N ALA A 235 0.15 3.31 -8.32
CA ALA A 235 -0.36 4.19 -9.38
C ALA A 235 -0.72 3.39 -10.64
N GLN A 236 0.11 2.43 -11.06
CA GLN A 236 -0.22 1.57 -12.19
C GLN A 236 -1.45 0.71 -11.89
N ALA A 237 -1.53 0.12 -10.70
CA ALA A 237 -2.74 -0.59 -10.27
C ALA A 237 -3.96 0.33 -10.35
N TRP A 238 -3.86 1.56 -9.84
CA TRP A 238 -4.92 2.57 -9.83
C TRP A 238 -5.36 3.04 -11.21
N GLU A 239 -4.44 3.13 -12.18
CA GLU A 239 -4.75 3.55 -13.55
C GLU A 239 -5.46 2.46 -14.37
N ILE A 240 -5.21 1.19 -14.03
CA ILE A 240 -5.75 0.03 -14.76
C ILE A 240 -7.07 -0.46 -14.14
N THR A 241 -7.37 -0.07 -12.89
CA THR A 241 -8.60 -0.42 -12.15
C THR A 241 -9.71 0.61 -12.25
#